data_AF-A0A850W2A1-F1
#
_entry.id   AF-A0A850W2A1-F1
#
_cell.length_a   1.000
_cell.length_b   1.000
_cell.length_c   1.000
_cell.angle_alpha   90.00
_cell.angle_beta   90.00
_cell.angle_gamma   90.00
#
_symmetry.space_group_name_H-M   'P 1'
#
loop_
_entity.id
_entity.type
_entity.pdbx_description
1 polymer ?
#
loop_
_entity_poly.entity_id
_entity_poly.type
_entity_poly.pdbx_seq_one_letter_code
_entity_poly.pdbx_strand_id
1 'polypeptide(L)'
;GHGKNHKDAASVRATHPIPAACGIYYFEVKIVSKGRDGYMGIGLSAQGVNMNRLPGWDKHSYGYHGDDGHSFCSSGTGQPYGPTFTTGDVIGCCVNLINNTCFYTKNGHSLGIAFTDLPSNLYPTVGLQTPGEIVDANFGQQPFVFDIEDYMREWRAKIQSTIKRFPIGDRLGEWQAMLQNMVSSYLVHHGYCSTATAFARVTDTTIQEEQTSIKNRQRIQKLVLAGRVGEAIEATQQLYPGLLEHNPNLLFMLKCRQFVEMVNGTDSEVRCFSARSPRSQDSYPGSPSLSPRHGSSNSHVHSTG
;
A
#
# COMPACT_ATOMS: atom_id res chain seq x y z
N GLY A 1 -11.77 -27.68 -33.10
CA GLY A 1 -12.37 -28.82 -33.85
C GLY A 1 -11.74 -28.91 -35.23
N HIS A 2 -12.47 -29.37 -36.25
CA HIS A 2 -11.96 -29.42 -37.63
C HIS A 2 -11.90 -28.03 -38.31
N GLY A 3 -12.45 -27.01 -37.64
CA GLY A 3 -12.44 -25.60 -38.07
C GLY A 3 -13.33 -25.35 -39.28
N LYS A 4 -14.39 -26.14 -39.49
CA LYS A 4 -15.27 -26.03 -40.67
C LYS A 4 -16.50 -25.17 -40.39
N ASN A 5 -16.85 -24.93 -39.13
CA ASN A 5 -17.96 -24.08 -38.73
C ASN A 5 -17.63 -23.27 -37.49
N HIS A 6 -18.41 -22.22 -37.22
CA HIS A 6 -18.26 -21.36 -36.05
C HIS A 6 -18.39 -22.10 -34.70
N LYS A 7 -18.90 -23.34 -34.71
CA LYS A 7 -19.02 -24.19 -33.52
C LYS A 7 -17.70 -24.89 -33.15
N ASP A 8 -16.73 -24.87 -34.06
CA ASP A 8 -15.38 -25.37 -33.80
C ASP A 8 -14.51 -24.37 -33.00
N ALA A 9 -15.01 -23.15 -32.80
CA ALA A 9 -14.37 -22.13 -31.98
C ALA A 9 -14.32 -22.54 -30.51
N ALA A 10 -13.19 -22.29 -29.87
CA ALA A 10 -12.97 -22.51 -28.46
C ALA A 10 -12.19 -21.34 -27.86
N SER A 11 -12.68 -20.80 -26.75
CA SER A 11 -12.06 -19.73 -25.97
C SER A 11 -11.62 -20.23 -24.61
N VAL A 12 -10.60 -19.57 -24.08
CA VAL A 12 -10.12 -19.75 -22.72
C VAL A 12 -9.92 -18.38 -22.07
N ARG A 13 -10.26 -18.28 -20.79
CA ARG A 13 -10.02 -17.10 -19.95
C ARG A 13 -8.80 -17.30 -19.08
N ALA A 14 -8.18 -16.18 -18.66
CA ALA A 14 -7.27 -16.19 -17.53
C ALA A 14 -7.96 -16.68 -16.24
N THR A 15 -7.17 -17.01 -15.23
CA THR A 15 -7.68 -17.57 -13.96
C THR A 15 -8.44 -16.56 -13.09
N HIS A 16 -8.21 -15.27 -13.28
CA HIS A 16 -8.79 -14.19 -12.48
C HIS A 16 -9.23 -13.01 -13.36
N PRO A 17 -10.23 -12.24 -12.92
CA PRO A 17 -10.60 -11.01 -13.60
C PRO A 17 -9.52 -9.95 -13.37
N ILE A 18 -9.49 -8.95 -14.24
CA ILE A 18 -8.62 -7.79 -14.09
C ILE A 18 -9.02 -7.02 -12.81
N PRO A 19 -8.11 -6.87 -11.82
CA PRO A 19 -8.42 -6.12 -10.61
C PRO A 19 -8.61 -4.63 -10.88
N ALA A 20 -9.67 -4.03 -10.31
CA ALA A 20 -9.95 -2.60 -10.43
C ALA A 20 -8.76 -1.72 -9.98
N ALA A 21 -7.98 -2.19 -9.01
CA ALA A 21 -6.81 -1.50 -8.46
C ALA A 21 -5.66 -1.31 -9.47
N CYS A 22 -5.66 -2.01 -10.61
CA CYS A 22 -4.62 -1.84 -11.61
C CYS A 22 -4.64 -0.44 -12.24
N GLY A 23 -5.82 0.17 -12.40
CA GLY A 23 -6.01 1.40 -13.16
C GLY A 23 -5.81 1.18 -14.67
N ILE A 24 -4.61 0.78 -15.08
CA ILE A 24 -4.28 0.30 -16.42
C ILE A 24 -3.77 -1.13 -16.30
N TYR A 25 -4.33 -2.05 -17.09
CA TYR A 25 -3.91 -3.44 -17.19
C TYR A 25 -3.50 -3.76 -18.63
N TYR A 26 -2.43 -4.53 -18.79
CA TYR A 26 -1.88 -4.87 -20.09
C TYR A 26 -1.40 -6.32 -20.12
N PHE A 27 -1.66 -7.00 -21.23
CA PHE A 27 -1.12 -8.32 -21.53
C PHE A 27 -0.84 -8.42 -23.03
N GLU A 28 0.09 -9.30 -23.40
CA GLU A 28 0.43 -9.59 -24.79
C GLU A 28 0.18 -11.05 -25.13
N VAL A 29 -0.14 -11.31 -26.39
CA VAL A 29 -0.30 -12.64 -26.95
C VAL A 29 0.59 -12.75 -28.19
N LYS A 30 1.56 -13.65 -28.13
CA LYS A 30 2.44 -14.00 -29.25
C LYS A 30 1.74 -15.03 -30.10
N ILE A 31 1.61 -14.78 -31.40
CA ILE A 31 1.11 -15.77 -32.35
C ILE A 31 2.26 -16.70 -32.73
N VAL A 32 2.32 -17.87 -32.09
CA VAL A 32 3.35 -18.89 -32.37
C VAL A 32 3.11 -19.55 -33.72
N SER A 33 1.85 -19.80 -34.04
CA SER A 33 1.42 -20.33 -35.33
C SER A 33 -0.02 -19.89 -35.63
N LYS A 34 -0.26 -19.34 -36.81
CA LYS A 34 -1.61 -19.03 -37.29
C LYS A 34 -2.44 -20.29 -37.63
N GLY A 35 -1.80 -21.46 -37.67
CA GLY A 35 -2.46 -22.68 -38.13
C GLY A 35 -2.93 -22.60 -39.57
N ARG A 36 -4.08 -23.20 -39.84
CA ARG A 36 -4.65 -23.29 -41.19
C ARG A 36 -5.19 -21.94 -41.67
N ASP A 37 -6.18 -21.40 -40.96
CA ASP A 37 -6.93 -20.21 -41.42
C ASP A 37 -6.66 -18.97 -40.56
N GLY A 38 -6.18 -19.13 -39.32
CA GLY A 38 -5.84 -18.02 -38.43
C GLY A 38 -7.05 -17.31 -37.82
N TYR A 39 -8.14 -18.05 -37.60
CA TYR A 39 -9.36 -17.57 -36.94
C TYR A 39 -9.15 -17.49 -35.43
N MET A 40 -8.33 -16.52 -35.05
CA MET A 40 -7.88 -16.27 -33.68
C MET A 40 -8.44 -14.94 -33.21
N GLY A 41 -9.09 -14.93 -32.04
CA GLY A 41 -9.58 -13.72 -31.40
C GLY A 41 -8.88 -13.48 -30.06
N ILE A 42 -8.44 -12.25 -29.83
CA ILE A 42 -7.80 -11.84 -28.57
C ILE A 42 -8.60 -10.72 -27.94
N GLY A 43 -8.88 -10.79 -26.64
CA GLY A 43 -9.56 -9.71 -25.96
C GLY A 43 -10.01 -10.07 -24.56
N LEU A 44 -11.28 -9.80 -24.27
CA LEU A 44 -11.84 -9.78 -22.93
C LEU A 44 -13.21 -10.47 -22.91
N SER A 45 -13.52 -11.14 -21.81
CA SER A 45 -14.89 -11.62 -21.59
C SER A 45 -15.26 -11.65 -20.11
N ALA A 46 -16.54 -11.45 -19.82
CA ALA A 46 -17.07 -11.62 -18.47
C ALA A 46 -17.11 -13.09 -18.04
N GLN A 47 -17.27 -13.32 -16.73
CA GLN A 47 -17.55 -14.65 -16.19
C GLN A 47 -18.86 -15.19 -16.76
N GLY A 48 -18.91 -16.49 -17.06
CA GLY A 48 -20.11 -17.17 -17.55
C GLY A 48 -20.40 -17.00 -19.04
N VAL A 49 -19.62 -16.19 -19.77
CA VAL A 49 -19.71 -16.14 -21.25
C VAL A 49 -19.43 -17.52 -21.84
N ASN A 50 -20.13 -17.88 -22.91
CA ASN A 50 -19.96 -19.13 -23.66
C ASN A 50 -18.55 -19.23 -24.25
N MET A 51 -17.85 -20.31 -23.95
CA MET A 51 -16.47 -20.54 -24.39
C MET A 51 -16.37 -21.31 -25.72
N ASN A 52 -17.48 -21.70 -26.36
CA ASN A 52 -17.47 -22.30 -27.71
C ASN A 52 -17.65 -21.23 -28.82
N ARG A 53 -17.07 -20.05 -28.60
CA ARG A 53 -17.21 -18.84 -29.41
C ARG A 53 -15.91 -18.05 -29.33
N LEU A 54 -15.57 -17.29 -30.37
CA LEU A 54 -14.43 -16.37 -30.31
C LEU A 54 -14.79 -15.13 -29.45
N PRO A 55 -13.80 -14.46 -28.81
CA PRO A 55 -14.03 -13.24 -28.04
C PRO A 55 -14.70 -12.16 -28.88
N GLY A 56 -15.67 -11.44 -28.31
CA GLY A 56 -16.41 -10.38 -29.00
C GLY A 56 -17.76 -10.80 -29.59
N TRP A 57 -17.98 -12.08 -29.84
CA TRP A 57 -19.17 -12.56 -30.57
C TRP A 57 -20.46 -12.60 -29.75
N ASP A 58 -20.34 -12.78 -28.45
CA ASP A 58 -21.47 -12.92 -27.52
C ASP A 58 -21.49 -11.73 -26.55
N LYS A 59 -22.65 -11.48 -25.93
CA LYS A 59 -22.84 -10.38 -24.97
C LYS A 59 -21.80 -10.43 -23.84
N HIS A 60 -21.26 -9.26 -23.48
CA HIS A 60 -20.19 -9.11 -22.47
C HIS A 60 -18.86 -9.79 -22.87
N SER A 61 -18.63 -9.90 -24.17
CA SER A 61 -17.38 -10.36 -24.77
C SER A 61 -16.88 -9.30 -25.77
N TYR A 62 -15.57 -9.13 -25.85
CA TYR A 62 -14.89 -8.11 -26.64
C TYR A 62 -13.64 -8.72 -27.27
N GLY A 63 -13.41 -8.53 -28.56
CA GLY A 63 -12.28 -9.20 -29.24
C GLY A 63 -11.79 -8.51 -30.49
N TYR A 64 -10.52 -8.71 -30.81
CA TYR A 64 -9.86 -8.31 -32.05
C TYR A 64 -9.38 -9.57 -32.77
N HIS A 65 -9.76 -9.72 -34.04
CA HIS A 65 -9.63 -10.97 -34.79
C HIS A 65 -8.53 -10.88 -35.85
N GLY A 66 -7.79 -11.98 -36.02
CA GLY A 66 -6.55 -12.00 -36.81
C GLY A 66 -6.75 -12.12 -38.31
N ASP A 67 -7.82 -12.75 -38.75
CA ASP A 67 -8.11 -13.06 -40.15
C ASP A 67 -8.62 -11.86 -40.94
N ASP A 68 -9.41 -10.99 -40.30
CA ASP A 68 -10.04 -9.83 -40.93
C ASP A 68 -9.58 -8.48 -40.35
N GLY A 69 -8.89 -8.49 -39.21
CA GLY A 69 -8.46 -7.27 -38.51
C GLY A 69 -9.61 -6.51 -37.85
N HIS A 70 -10.78 -7.13 -37.69
CA HIS A 70 -11.96 -6.47 -37.16
C HIS A 70 -12.04 -6.56 -35.64
N SER A 71 -12.69 -5.57 -35.03
CA SER A 71 -13.11 -5.60 -33.62
C SER A 71 -14.55 -6.09 -33.50
N PHE A 72 -14.80 -6.92 -32.50
CA PHE A 72 -16.09 -7.52 -32.21
C PHE A 72 -16.49 -7.13 -30.79
N CYS A 73 -17.62 -6.45 -30.64
CA CYS A 73 -18.12 -5.93 -29.36
C CYS A 73 -19.53 -6.46 -29.12
N SER A 74 -19.65 -7.55 -28.35
CA SER A 74 -20.93 -8.19 -28.03
C SER A 74 -21.82 -8.47 -29.26
N SER A 75 -21.20 -8.77 -30.40
CA SER A 75 -21.84 -8.91 -31.70
C SER A 75 -21.07 -9.89 -32.57
N GLY A 76 -21.78 -10.76 -33.31
CA GLY A 76 -21.19 -11.63 -34.32
C GLY A 76 -20.75 -10.90 -35.60
N THR A 77 -21.08 -9.61 -35.72
CA THR A 77 -20.67 -8.76 -36.84
C THR A 77 -19.57 -7.82 -36.37
N GLY A 78 -18.37 -8.01 -36.91
CA GLY A 78 -17.20 -7.17 -36.60
C GLY A 78 -17.24 -5.82 -37.29
N GLN A 79 -16.42 -4.89 -36.82
CA GLN A 79 -16.17 -3.59 -37.43
C GLN A 79 -14.70 -3.46 -37.83
N PRO A 80 -14.37 -2.82 -38.97
CA PRO A 80 -12.99 -2.53 -39.33
C PRO A 80 -12.30 -1.76 -38.20
N TYR A 81 -11.13 -2.22 -37.78
CA TYR A 81 -10.41 -1.64 -36.64
C TYR A 81 -8.91 -1.54 -36.88
N GLY A 82 -8.27 -2.67 -37.13
CA GLY A 82 -6.82 -2.76 -37.28
C GLY A 82 -6.41 -3.61 -38.47
N PRO A 83 -5.10 -3.80 -38.67
CA PRO A 83 -4.59 -4.74 -39.66
C PRO A 83 -4.93 -6.19 -39.26
N THR A 84 -4.77 -7.13 -40.17
CA THR A 84 -4.74 -8.57 -39.81
C THR A 84 -3.48 -8.91 -39.02
N PHE A 85 -3.46 -10.06 -38.35
CA PHE A 85 -2.26 -10.55 -37.65
C PHE A 85 -2.04 -12.04 -37.83
N THR A 86 -0.78 -12.45 -37.74
CA THR A 86 -0.35 -13.80 -38.16
C THR A 86 0.85 -14.31 -37.38
N THR A 87 1.35 -15.51 -37.74
CA THR A 87 2.53 -16.13 -37.14
C THR A 87 3.67 -15.13 -36.99
N GLY A 88 4.21 -15.03 -35.78
CA GLY A 88 5.32 -14.14 -35.41
C GLY A 88 4.87 -12.83 -34.78
N ASP A 89 3.65 -12.36 -35.06
CA ASP A 89 3.11 -11.12 -34.51
C ASP A 89 2.90 -11.21 -32.99
N VAL A 90 2.99 -10.07 -32.32
CA VAL A 90 2.68 -9.87 -30.90
C VAL A 90 1.54 -8.89 -30.81
N ILE A 91 0.42 -9.34 -30.25
CA ILE A 91 -0.79 -8.53 -30.08
C ILE A 91 -0.97 -8.23 -28.60
N GLY A 92 -0.95 -6.95 -28.25
CA GLY A 92 -1.24 -6.50 -26.90
C GLY A 92 -2.67 -6.03 -26.75
N CYS A 93 -3.19 -6.14 -25.53
CA CYS A 93 -4.51 -5.66 -25.16
C CYS A 93 -4.38 -4.81 -23.90
N CYS A 94 -4.61 -3.51 -24.03
CA CYS A 94 -4.54 -2.56 -22.93
C CYS A 94 -5.94 -2.15 -22.48
N VAL A 95 -6.23 -2.35 -21.19
CA VAL A 95 -7.50 -2.00 -20.56
C VAL A 95 -7.27 -0.85 -19.59
N ASN A 96 -7.92 0.28 -19.82
CA ASN A 96 -7.92 1.42 -18.93
C ASN A 96 -9.23 1.43 -18.13
N LEU A 97 -9.14 1.09 -16.85
CA LEU A 97 -10.26 1.01 -15.90
C LEU A 97 -10.65 2.38 -15.33
N ILE A 98 -9.89 3.44 -15.64
CA ILE A 98 -10.17 4.81 -15.20
C ILE A 98 -11.26 5.43 -16.09
N ASN A 99 -11.17 5.18 -17.39
CA ASN A 99 -12.13 5.68 -18.39
C ASN A 99 -12.89 4.57 -19.12
N ASN A 100 -12.75 3.32 -18.66
CA ASN A 100 -13.42 2.12 -19.20
C ASN A 100 -13.19 1.91 -20.69
N THR A 101 -11.95 2.11 -21.17
CA THR A 101 -11.58 1.92 -22.58
C THR A 101 -10.61 0.77 -22.78
N CYS A 102 -10.58 0.21 -23.98
CA CYS A 102 -9.58 -0.76 -24.41
C CYS A 102 -9.01 -0.42 -25.79
N PHE A 103 -7.70 -0.58 -25.94
CA PHE A 103 -7.04 -0.55 -27.24
C PHE A 103 -6.11 -1.76 -27.39
N TYR A 104 -5.81 -2.09 -28.64
CA TYR A 104 -4.85 -3.13 -28.96
C TYR A 104 -3.55 -2.53 -29.47
N THR A 105 -2.48 -3.30 -29.36
CA THR A 105 -1.19 -3.01 -29.97
C THR A 105 -0.80 -4.14 -30.90
N LYS A 106 -0.07 -3.83 -31.96
CA LYS A 106 0.59 -4.83 -32.81
C LYS A 106 2.07 -4.53 -32.88
N ASN A 107 2.91 -5.50 -32.47
CA ASN A 107 4.37 -5.41 -32.51
C ASN A 107 4.91 -4.10 -31.88
N GLY A 108 4.37 -3.71 -30.73
CA GLY A 108 4.78 -2.49 -30.02
C GLY A 108 4.14 -1.19 -30.49
N HIS A 109 3.20 -1.21 -31.44
CA HIS A 109 2.50 -0.02 -31.92
C HIS A 109 1.02 -0.03 -31.53
N SER A 110 0.53 1.06 -30.95
CA SER A 110 -0.90 1.23 -30.62
C SER A 110 -1.76 1.35 -31.88
N LEU A 111 -2.90 0.67 -31.87
CA LEU A 111 -3.91 0.70 -32.94
C LEU A 111 -5.10 1.63 -32.63
N GLY A 112 -5.02 2.39 -31.54
CA GLY A 112 -6.11 3.26 -31.08
C GLY A 112 -7.25 2.51 -30.37
N ILE A 113 -8.19 3.26 -29.79
CA ILE A 113 -9.28 2.70 -28.97
C ILE A 113 -10.18 1.80 -29.82
N ALA A 114 -10.34 0.55 -29.39
CA ALA A 114 -11.28 -0.41 -29.96
C ALA A 114 -12.65 -0.36 -29.28
N PHE A 115 -12.66 -0.21 -27.95
CA PHE A 115 -13.88 -0.30 -27.14
C PHE A 115 -13.92 0.81 -26.09
N THR A 116 -15.12 1.33 -25.85
CA THR A 116 -15.46 2.22 -24.75
C THR A 116 -16.52 1.55 -23.87
N ASP A 117 -16.80 2.15 -22.70
CA ASP A 117 -17.88 1.74 -21.80
C ASP A 117 -17.79 0.26 -21.38
N LEU A 118 -16.56 -0.22 -21.20
CA LEU A 118 -16.32 -1.60 -20.77
C LEU A 118 -16.86 -1.84 -19.35
N PRO A 119 -17.50 -3.00 -19.11
CA PRO A 119 -17.89 -3.41 -17.77
C PRO A 119 -16.67 -3.78 -16.93
N SER A 120 -16.84 -3.80 -15.62
CA SER A 120 -15.83 -4.30 -14.67
C SER A 120 -15.75 -5.83 -14.69
N ASN A 121 -14.72 -6.38 -14.01
CA ASN A 121 -14.52 -7.82 -13.81
C ASN A 121 -14.40 -8.64 -15.10
N LEU A 122 -13.78 -8.04 -16.13
CA LEU A 122 -13.43 -8.73 -17.36
C LEU A 122 -12.16 -9.57 -17.18
N TYR A 123 -12.11 -10.69 -17.89
CA TYR A 123 -10.97 -11.60 -17.92
C TYR A 123 -10.27 -11.47 -19.28
N PRO A 124 -8.93 -11.47 -19.33
CA PRO A 124 -8.20 -11.74 -20.56
C PRO A 124 -8.68 -13.05 -21.18
N THR A 125 -8.97 -13.02 -22.48
CA THR A 125 -9.53 -14.15 -23.21
C THR A 125 -8.85 -14.30 -24.56
N VAL A 126 -8.53 -15.54 -24.91
CA VAL A 126 -8.09 -15.90 -26.26
C VAL A 126 -9.01 -16.99 -26.80
N GLY A 127 -9.40 -16.88 -28.06
CA GLY A 127 -10.14 -17.92 -28.76
C GLY A 127 -9.46 -18.32 -30.06
N LEU A 128 -9.51 -19.61 -30.35
CA LEU A 128 -8.95 -20.27 -31.52
C LEU A 128 -10.05 -21.12 -32.16
N GLN A 129 -10.00 -21.34 -33.47
CA GLN A 129 -11.03 -22.10 -34.19
C GLN A 129 -10.47 -23.15 -35.13
N THR A 130 -9.29 -22.95 -35.72
CA THR A 130 -8.77 -23.85 -36.76
C THR A 130 -7.54 -24.66 -36.32
N PRO A 131 -7.33 -25.86 -36.89
CA PRO A 131 -6.19 -26.69 -36.50
C PRO A 131 -4.83 -26.00 -36.71
N GLY A 132 -3.93 -26.21 -35.76
CA GLY A 132 -2.55 -25.71 -35.82
C GLY A 132 -2.36 -24.28 -35.33
N GLU A 133 -3.42 -23.62 -34.86
CA GLU A 133 -3.33 -22.33 -34.17
C GLU A 133 -2.66 -22.51 -32.80
N ILE A 134 -1.61 -21.74 -32.55
CA ILE A 134 -0.82 -21.78 -31.32
C ILE A 134 -0.47 -20.35 -30.93
N VAL A 135 -0.68 -20.03 -29.66
CA VAL A 135 -0.46 -18.70 -29.09
C VAL A 135 0.14 -18.82 -27.69
N ASP A 136 1.01 -17.88 -27.33
CA ASP A 136 1.56 -17.77 -25.98
C ASP A 136 1.11 -16.45 -25.34
N ALA A 137 0.55 -16.53 -24.13
CA ALA A 137 0.14 -15.35 -23.38
C ALA A 137 1.24 -14.89 -22.41
N ASN A 138 1.57 -13.60 -22.48
CA ASN A 138 2.42 -12.90 -21.54
C ASN A 138 1.55 -11.97 -20.67
N PHE A 139 1.38 -12.32 -19.40
CA PHE A 139 0.72 -11.51 -18.37
C PHE A 139 1.73 -10.71 -17.52
N GLY A 140 2.94 -10.50 -18.04
CA GLY A 140 4.05 -9.83 -17.35
C GLY A 140 5.18 -10.76 -16.91
N GLN A 141 5.17 -12.03 -17.33
CA GLN A 141 6.28 -12.96 -17.07
C GLN A 141 7.54 -12.60 -17.89
N GLN A 142 7.38 -11.89 -18.99
CA GLN A 142 8.45 -11.40 -19.86
C GLN A 142 8.25 -9.91 -20.15
N PRO A 143 9.33 -9.17 -20.50
CA PRO A 143 9.19 -7.79 -20.95
C PRO A 143 8.21 -7.69 -22.12
N PHE A 144 7.34 -6.67 -22.07
CA PHE A 144 6.41 -6.41 -23.15
C PHE A 144 7.12 -5.79 -24.36
N VAL A 145 6.59 -6.04 -25.56
CA VAL A 145 7.06 -5.39 -26.79
C VAL A 145 6.60 -3.94 -26.85
N PHE A 146 5.37 -3.65 -26.38
CA PHE A 146 4.90 -2.29 -26.18
C PHE A 146 5.51 -1.67 -24.91
N ASP A 147 5.95 -0.41 -25.01
CA ASP A 147 6.38 0.38 -23.85
C ASP A 147 5.16 0.83 -23.03
N ILE A 148 4.59 -0.11 -22.29
CA ILE A 148 3.45 0.14 -21.40
C ILE A 148 3.82 1.09 -20.26
N GLU A 149 5.09 1.11 -19.84
CA GLU A 149 5.55 2.00 -18.77
C GLU A 149 5.46 3.46 -19.20
N ASP A 150 5.85 3.78 -20.44
CA ASP A 150 5.73 5.12 -20.98
C ASP A 150 4.28 5.58 -21.08
N TYR A 151 3.40 4.71 -21.59
CA TYR A 151 1.97 4.98 -21.63
C TYR A 151 1.38 5.24 -20.23
N MET A 152 1.79 4.45 -19.23
CA MET A 152 1.36 4.67 -17.84
C MET A 152 1.91 5.97 -17.26
N ARG A 153 3.15 6.38 -17.60
CA ARG A 153 3.73 7.67 -17.18
C ARG A 153 2.93 8.84 -17.75
N GLU A 154 2.58 8.80 -19.04
CA GLU A 154 1.78 9.84 -19.69
C GLU A 154 0.41 9.99 -19.01
N TRP A 155 -0.29 8.88 -18.76
CA TRP A 155 -1.59 8.90 -18.08
C TRP A 155 -1.52 9.43 -16.66
N ARG A 156 -0.49 9.04 -15.90
CA ARG A 156 -0.25 9.58 -14.55
C ARG A 156 -0.02 11.09 -14.60
N ALA A 157 0.77 11.59 -15.54
CA ALA A 157 1.01 13.02 -15.71
C ALA A 157 -0.29 13.77 -16.05
N LYS A 158 -1.11 13.21 -16.93
CA LYS A 158 -2.42 13.77 -17.30
C LYS A 158 -3.35 13.88 -16.09
N ILE A 159 -3.49 12.81 -15.32
CA ILE A 159 -4.34 12.80 -14.12
C ILE A 159 -3.82 13.78 -13.06
N GLN A 160 -2.50 13.81 -12.82
CA GLN A 160 -1.90 14.77 -11.89
C GLN A 160 -2.15 16.22 -12.30
N SER A 161 -2.07 16.51 -13.61
CA SER A 161 -2.40 17.84 -14.14
C SER A 161 -3.87 18.20 -13.88
N THR A 162 -4.79 17.27 -14.12
CA THR A 162 -6.22 17.45 -13.82
C THR A 162 -6.47 17.70 -12.33
N ILE A 163 -5.83 16.94 -11.44
CA ILE A 163 -5.95 17.12 -9.98
C ILE A 163 -5.44 18.50 -9.56
N LYS A 164 -4.26 18.90 -10.03
CA LYS A 164 -3.66 20.21 -9.70
C LYS A 164 -4.50 21.39 -10.18
N ARG A 165 -5.22 21.22 -11.29
CA ARG A 165 -6.11 22.24 -11.89
C ARG A 165 -7.55 22.12 -11.42
N PHE A 166 -7.87 21.14 -10.58
CA PHE A 166 -9.24 20.91 -10.16
C PHE A 166 -9.73 22.15 -9.39
N PRO A 167 -10.84 22.77 -9.81
CA PRO A 167 -11.31 23.99 -9.19
C PRO A 167 -11.73 23.70 -7.76
N ILE A 168 -11.05 24.36 -6.84
CA ILE A 168 -11.40 24.38 -5.44
C ILE A 168 -12.43 25.52 -5.29
N GLY A 169 -13.72 25.19 -5.14
CA GLY A 169 -14.81 26.18 -5.26
C GLY A 169 -14.70 27.38 -4.30
N ASP A 170 -15.25 28.54 -4.68
CA ASP A 170 -15.06 29.83 -3.99
C ASP A 170 -15.56 29.92 -2.52
N ARG A 171 -16.19 28.87 -1.97
CA ARG A 171 -16.38 28.74 -0.51
C ARG A 171 -15.03 28.60 0.23
N LEU A 172 -13.97 28.31 -0.50
CA LEU A 172 -12.60 28.14 -0.07
C LEU A 172 -11.83 29.49 -0.08
N GLY A 173 -12.36 30.52 0.58
CA GLY A 173 -11.51 31.40 1.41
C GLY A 173 -11.15 30.71 2.73
N GLU A 174 -12.01 29.78 3.17
CA GLU A 174 -11.86 29.04 4.42
C GLU A 174 -10.76 27.98 4.42
N TRP A 175 -10.40 27.37 3.28
CA TRP A 175 -9.35 26.31 3.29
C TRP A 175 -7.97 26.83 3.63
N GLN A 176 -7.64 28.06 3.21
CA GLN A 176 -6.36 28.65 3.52
C GLN A 176 -6.30 28.92 5.02
N ALA A 177 -7.38 29.46 5.59
CA ALA A 177 -7.56 29.58 7.04
C ALA A 177 -7.56 28.21 7.74
N MET A 178 -8.17 27.18 7.15
CA MET A 178 -8.24 25.82 7.70
C MET A 178 -6.85 25.15 7.71
N LEU A 179 -6.08 25.28 6.64
CA LEU A 179 -4.70 24.82 6.56
C LEU A 179 -3.82 25.59 7.55
N GLN A 180 -3.97 26.92 7.62
CA GLN A 180 -3.27 27.74 8.59
C GLN A 180 -3.61 27.32 10.02
N ASN A 181 -4.88 27.06 10.33
CA ASN A 181 -5.33 26.58 11.63
C ASN A 181 -4.80 25.17 11.94
N MET A 182 -4.78 24.25 10.96
CA MET A 182 -4.18 22.92 11.12
C MET A 182 -2.69 23.00 11.42
N VAL A 183 -1.93 23.80 10.66
CA VAL A 183 -0.49 24.00 10.88
C VAL A 183 -0.23 24.67 12.23
N SER A 184 -0.99 25.72 12.56
CA SER A 184 -0.88 26.43 13.84
C SER A 184 -1.16 25.48 15.02
N SER A 185 -2.25 24.72 14.96
CA SER A 185 -2.61 23.73 15.98
C SER A 185 -1.53 22.68 16.16
N TYR A 186 -0.96 22.15 15.06
CA TYR A 186 0.16 21.21 15.12
C TYR A 186 1.39 21.82 15.81
N LEU A 187 1.77 23.05 15.43
CA LEU A 187 2.94 23.73 16.01
C LEU A 187 2.75 24.00 17.51
N VAL A 188 1.56 24.44 17.90
CA VAL A 188 1.20 24.67 19.31
C VAL A 188 1.16 23.36 20.10
N HIS A 189 0.53 22.32 19.56
CA HIS A 189 0.40 21.02 20.20
C HIS A 189 1.76 20.36 20.46
N HIS A 190 2.67 20.38 19.48
CA HIS A 190 4.02 19.80 19.62
C HIS A 190 5.02 20.72 20.30
N GLY A 191 4.60 21.90 20.75
CA GLY A 191 5.45 22.80 21.50
C GLY A 191 6.43 23.59 20.65
N TYR A 192 6.27 23.73 19.34
CA TYR A 192 7.15 24.54 18.49
C TYR A 192 6.86 26.04 18.63
N CYS A 193 7.00 26.58 19.84
CA CYS A 193 6.53 27.91 20.21
C CYS A 193 7.07 29.04 19.32
N SER A 194 8.39 29.08 19.08
CA SER A 194 9.02 30.14 18.28
C SER A 194 8.51 30.11 16.84
N THR A 195 8.37 28.92 16.26
CA THR A 195 7.85 28.70 14.91
C THR A 195 6.36 29.03 14.83
N ALA A 196 5.57 28.64 15.84
CA ALA A 196 4.15 28.97 15.93
C ALA A 196 3.93 30.48 15.97
N THR A 197 4.71 31.21 16.79
CA THR A 197 4.63 32.68 16.88
C THR A 197 5.05 33.35 15.57
N ALA A 198 6.12 32.87 14.93
CA ALA A 198 6.53 33.39 13.62
C ALA A 198 5.46 33.13 12.54
N PHE A 199 4.87 31.94 12.53
CA PHE A 199 3.81 31.55 11.61
C PHE A 199 2.55 32.42 11.80
N ALA A 200 2.07 32.54 13.04
CA ALA A 200 0.90 33.34 13.40
C ALA A 200 1.02 34.82 12.97
N ARG A 201 2.23 35.40 13.05
CA ARG A 201 2.50 36.78 12.59
C ARG A 201 2.39 36.95 11.08
N VAL A 202 2.68 35.91 10.31
CA VAL A 202 2.66 35.97 8.84
C VAL A 202 1.26 35.67 8.29
N THR A 203 0.47 34.88 9.02
CA THR A 203 -0.84 34.41 8.58
C THR A 203 -2.02 35.11 9.27
N ASP A 204 -1.76 36.13 10.10
CA ASP A 204 -2.75 36.82 10.95
C ASP A 204 -3.65 35.84 11.75
N THR A 205 -3.08 34.70 12.13
CA THR A 205 -3.81 33.64 12.86
C THR A 205 -3.64 33.83 14.35
N THR A 206 -4.73 33.75 15.12
CA THR A 206 -4.68 33.86 16.58
C THR A 206 -4.30 32.53 17.22
N ILE A 207 -3.28 32.55 18.10
CA ILE A 207 -2.93 31.40 18.94
C ILE A 207 -3.82 31.45 20.18
N GLN A 208 -4.75 30.51 20.33
CA GLN A 208 -5.66 30.46 21.49
C GLN A 208 -4.97 29.98 22.78
N GLU A 209 -3.90 29.18 22.67
CA GLU A 209 -3.17 28.71 23.85
C GLU A 209 -2.17 29.76 24.36
N GLU A 210 -2.15 29.94 25.68
CA GLU A 210 -1.19 30.82 26.33
C GLU A 210 0.24 30.30 26.12
N GLN A 211 1.15 31.19 25.72
CA GLN A 211 2.54 30.85 25.42
C GLN A 211 3.27 30.22 26.63
N THR A 212 2.82 30.52 27.84
CA THR A 212 3.27 29.93 29.11
C THR A 212 2.91 28.45 29.21
N SER A 213 1.69 28.05 28.83
CA SER A 213 1.26 26.65 28.81
C SER A 213 2.12 25.82 27.85
N ILE A 214 2.43 26.36 26.67
CA ILE A 214 3.30 25.69 25.69
C ILE A 214 4.72 25.47 26.27
N LYS A 215 5.30 26.50 26.92
CA LYS A 215 6.62 26.40 27.57
C LYS A 215 6.63 25.44 28.75
N ASN A 216 5.54 25.40 29.52
CA ASN A 216 5.35 24.46 30.63
C ASN A 216 5.37 23.01 30.13
N ARG A 217 4.62 22.71 29.06
CA ARG A 217 4.62 21.39 28.41
C ARG A 217 6.01 21.02 27.87
N GLN A 218 6.70 21.95 27.20
CA GLN A 218 8.08 21.73 26.74
C GLN A 218 9.04 21.40 27.89
N ARG A 219 8.93 22.11 29.03
CA ARG A 219 9.77 21.87 30.21
C ARG A 219 9.56 20.47 30.76
N ILE A 220 8.31 20.04 30.93
CA ILE A 220 7.97 18.69 31.39
C ILE A 220 8.50 17.64 30.41
N GLN A 221 8.28 17.81 29.11
CA GLN A 221 8.79 16.89 28.08
C GLN A 221 10.32 16.79 28.12
N LYS A 222 11.03 17.91 28.28
CA LYS A 222 12.50 17.92 28.37
C LYS A 222 13.00 17.16 29.61
N LEU A 223 12.30 17.26 30.74
CA LEU A 223 12.64 16.50 31.95
C LEU A 223 12.44 15.00 31.74
N VAL A 224 11.31 14.59 31.14
CA VAL A 224 11.06 13.18 30.80
C VAL A 224 12.11 12.63 29.83
N LEU A 225 12.44 13.38 28.77
CA LEU A 225 13.44 12.97 27.77
C LEU A 225 14.87 12.94 28.32
N ALA A 226 15.19 13.80 29.30
CA ALA A 226 16.47 13.80 29.99
C ALA A 226 16.58 12.70 31.06
N GLY A 227 15.54 11.88 31.25
CA GLY A 227 15.50 10.84 32.28
C GLY A 227 15.22 11.36 33.69
N ARG A 228 15.00 12.67 33.89
CA ARG A 228 14.69 13.30 35.18
C ARG A 228 13.19 13.23 35.47
N VAL A 229 12.68 12.01 35.56
CA VAL A 229 11.24 11.74 35.63
C VAL A 229 10.63 12.17 36.96
N GLY A 230 11.39 12.11 38.06
CA GLY A 230 10.93 12.62 39.36
C GLY A 230 10.56 14.10 39.32
N GLU A 231 11.46 14.91 38.80
CA GLU A 231 11.21 16.34 38.58
C GLU A 231 10.12 16.60 37.56
N ALA A 232 9.98 15.74 36.55
CA ALA A 232 8.88 15.84 35.59
C ALA A 232 7.51 15.64 36.26
N ILE A 233 7.40 14.69 37.20
CA ILE A 233 6.19 14.43 37.98
C ILE A 233 5.86 15.62 38.88
N GLU A 234 6.85 16.14 39.62
CA GLU A 234 6.67 17.31 40.49
C GLU A 234 6.27 18.56 39.70
N ALA A 235 6.97 18.84 38.59
CA ALA A 235 6.65 19.95 37.70
C ALA A 235 5.23 19.81 37.13
N THR A 236 4.80 18.59 36.80
CA THR A 236 3.43 18.34 36.31
C THR A 236 2.39 18.61 37.39
N GLN A 237 2.62 18.16 38.64
CA GLN A 237 1.70 18.40 39.76
C GLN A 237 1.60 19.87 40.14
N GLN A 238 2.72 20.61 40.06
CA GLN A 238 2.74 22.05 40.34
C GLN A 238 2.07 22.88 39.25
N LEU A 239 2.32 22.56 37.97
CA LEU A 239 1.83 23.34 36.84
C LEU A 239 0.39 22.96 36.44
N TYR A 240 -0.02 21.72 36.70
CA TYR A 240 -1.34 21.19 36.36
C TYR A 240 -1.92 20.38 37.53
N PRO A 241 -2.40 21.04 38.61
CA PRO A 241 -2.93 20.37 39.80
C PRO A 241 -4.07 19.41 39.44
N GLY A 242 -4.08 18.23 40.06
CA GLY A 242 -5.09 17.20 39.82
C GLY A 242 -4.91 16.38 38.54
N LEU A 243 -4.09 16.79 37.55
CA LEU A 243 -3.96 16.06 36.28
C LEU A 243 -3.56 14.58 36.48
N LEU A 244 -2.58 14.33 37.35
CA LEU A 244 -2.08 12.99 37.65
C LEU A 244 -3.01 12.19 38.58
N GLU A 245 -3.79 12.88 39.41
CA GLU A 245 -4.77 12.26 40.32
C GLU A 245 -5.98 11.73 39.54
N HIS A 246 -6.44 12.49 38.53
CA HIS A 246 -7.52 12.09 37.64
C HIS A 246 -7.08 11.04 36.60
N ASN A 247 -5.76 10.83 36.42
CA ASN A 247 -5.21 9.90 35.44
C ASN A 247 -4.21 8.92 36.10
N PRO A 248 -4.70 7.96 36.91
CA PRO A 248 -3.84 7.04 37.66
C PRO A 248 -2.96 6.17 36.76
N ASN A 249 -3.44 5.80 35.56
CA ASN A 249 -2.65 5.06 34.57
C ASN A 249 -1.43 5.86 34.09
N LEU A 250 -1.58 7.16 33.82
CA LEU A 250 -0.48 8.02 33.41
C LEU A 250 0.55 8.16 34.54
N LEU A 251 0.08 8.37 35.77
CA LEU A 251 0.94 8.42 36.95
C LEU A 251 1.71 7.11 37.16
N PHE A 252 1.05 5.97 36.99
CA PHE A 252 1.68 4.66 37.08
C PHE A 252 2.77 4.47 36.03
N MET A 253 2.50 4.83 34.76
CA MET A 253 3.53 4.77 33.70
C MET A 253 4.72 5.68 33.99
N LEU A 254 4.48 6.91 34.47
CA LEU A 254 5.55 7.83 34.86
C LEU A 254 6.37 7.27 36.04
N LYS A 255 5.73 6.62 37.02
CA LYS A 255 6.43 5.97 38.13
C LYS A 255 7.24 4.75 37.70
N CYS A 256 6.73 3.95 36.77
CA CYS A 256 7.50 2.87 36.16
C CYS A 256 8.71 3.41 35.40
N ARG A 257 8.53 4.48 34.62
CA ARG A 257 9.63 5.12 33.91
C ARG A 257 10.66 5.72 34.88
N GLN A 258 10.22 6.39 35.95
CA GLN A 258 11.07 6.87 37.02
C GLN A 258 11.91 5.75 37.63
N PHE A 259 11.31 4.59 37.95
CA PHE A 259 12.07 3.45 38.48
C PHE A 259 13.16 2.98 37.51
N VAL A 260 12.85 2.89 36.21
CA VAL A 260 13.84 2.51 35.18
C VAL A 260 14.99 3.53 35.12
N GLU A 261 14.69 4.83 35.11
CA GLU A 261 15.72 5.88 35.07
C GLU A 261 16.53 5.99 36.36
N MET A 262 15.93 5.69 37.51
CA MET A 262 16.65 5.56 38.79
C MET A 262 17.66 4.39 38.74
N VAL A 263 17.28 3.26 38.16
CA VAL A 263 18.19 2.11 37.96
C VAL A 263 19.30 2.45 36.97
N ASN A 264 19.00 3.24 35.94
CA ASN A 264 19.98 3.71 34.96
C ASN A 264 20.88 4.87 35.46
N GLY A 265 20.58 5.46 36.63
CA GLY A 265 21.35 6.53 37.26
C GLY A 265 21.07 7.94 36.73
N THR A 266 20.11 8.12 35.84
CA THR A 266 19.73 9.39 35.18
C THR A 266 18.72 10.21 35.98
N ASP A 267 17.86 9.56 36.78
CA ASP A 267 16.91 10.21 37.71
C ASP A 267 17.49 10.22 39.13
N SER A 268 18.43 11.12 39.39
CA SER A 268 19.11 11.22 40.68
C SER A 268 18.48 12.32 41.55
N GLU A 269 17.41 11.99 42.28
CA GLU A 269 17.03 12.72 43.50
C GLU A 269 17.18 11.78 44.71
N VAL A 270 18.31 11.99 45.39
CA VAL A 270 18.59 11.55 46.74
C VAL A 270 17.51 12.09 47.68
N ARG A 271 16.51 11.26 47.99
CA ARG A 271 15.92 11.22 49.34
C ARG A 271 15.87 9.78 49.81
N CYS A 272 17.01 9.35 50.35
CA CYS A 272 17.09 8.17 51.20
C CYS A 272 16.06 8.28 52.32
N PHE A 273 14.94 7.55 52.20
CA PHE A 273 14.16 7.16 53.37
C PHE A 273 14.95 6.09 54.12
N SER A 274 15.95 6.53 54.89
CA SER A 274 16.50 5.75 56.00
C SER A 274 15.44 5.69 57.11
N ALA A 275 14.43 4.83 56.92
CA ALA A 275 13.48 4.46 57.96
C ALA A 275 13.62 2.96 58.23
N ARG A 276 14.54 2.66 59.16
CA ARG A 276 14.59 1.51 60.08
C ARG A 276 13.79 0.27 59.66
N SER A 277 14.49 -0.73 59.15
CA SER A 277 14.04 -2.12 59.21
C SER A 277 14.01 -2.58 60.69
N PRO A 278 12.88 -3.06 61.25
CA PRO A 278 12.86 -3.59 62.59
C PRO A 278 13.50 -4.98 62.58
N ARG A 279 14.57 -5.12 63.36
CA ARG A 279 15.15 -6.41 63.74
C ARG A 279 14.08 -7.29 64.39
N SER A 280 13.93 -8.51 63.91
CA SER A 280 13.35 -9.61 64.67
C SER A 280 14.48 -10.55 65.10
N GLN A 281 14.70 -10.63 66.41
CA GLN A 281 15.46 -11.66 67.09
C GLN A 281 14.48 -12.44 67.99
N ASP A 282 14.80 -13.72 68.21
CA ASP A 282 14.19 -14.75 69.10
C ASP A 282 13.14 -15.68 68.44
N SER A 283 13.16 -17.02 68.53
CA SER A 283 14.04 -18.04 69.13
C SER A 283 13.66 -19.47 68.59
N TYR A 284 14.62 -20.41 68.65
CA TYR A 284 14.76 -21.86 68.29
C TYR A 284 13.62 -22.88 68.64
N PRO A 285 13.65 -24.22 68.29
CA PRO A 285 14.81 -25.12 67.93
C PRO A 285 14.60 -26.24 66.86
N GLY A 286 15.71 -26.90 66.45
CA GLY A 286 15.69 -28.32 65.98
C GLY A 286 16.37 -28.65 64.62
N SER A 287 17.60 -29.16 64.67
CA SER A 287 18.37 -29.84 63.59
C SER A 287 17.76 -31.21 63.19
N PRO A 288 18.20 -31.98 62.15
CA PRO A 288 19.56 -32.01 61.56
C PRO A 288 19.78 -32.34 60.06
N SER A 289 21.01 -32.00 59.64
CA SER A 289 21.94 -32.63 58.68
C SER A 289 21.46 -33.32 57.39
N LEU A 290 22.12 -32.99 56.26
CA LEU A 290 23.20 -33.81 55.69
C LEU A 290 23.81 -33.11 54.45
N SER A 291 25.14 -33.02 54.42
CA SER A 291 25.95 -32.63 53.24
C SER A 291 25.95 -33.76 52.19
N PRO A 292 26.44 -33.52 50.95
CA PRO A 292 27.89 -33.59 50.73
C PRO A 292 28.48 -32.54 49.76
N ARG A 293 29.78 -32.35 49.94
CA ARG A 293 30.72 -31.61 49.09
C ARG A 293 31.13 -32.38 47.83
N HIS A 294 31.80 -31.62 46.96
CA HIS A 294 32.91 -31.96 46.05
C HIS A 294 32.60 -32.18 44.57
N GLY A 295 33.37 -31.50 43.73
CA GLY A 295 33.52 -31.85 42.32
C GLY A 295 33.98 -30.74 41.38
N SER A 296 35.06 -30.02 41.70
CA SER A 296 35.80 -29.22 40.71
C SER A 296 36.48 -30.14 39.70
N SER A 297 36.11 -30.06 38.41
CA SER A 297 36.89 -30.65 37.32
C SER A 297 37.35 -29.54 36.38
N ASN A 298 38.66 -29.35 36.37
CA ASN A 298 39.39 -28.64 35.33
C ASN A 298 40.45 -29.64 34.87
N SER A 299 40.49 -29.97 33.58
CA SER A 299 41.62 -30.68 33.00
C SER A 299 41.74 -30.35 31.53
N HIS A 300 42.96 -29.99 31.21
CA HIS A 300 43.47 -29.48 29.97
C HIS A 300 44.43 -30.54 29.42
N VAL A 301 44.59 -30.54 28.09
CA VAL A 301 45.77 -30.90 27.28
C VAL A 301 45.98 -32.33 26.72
N HIS A 302 46.37 -32.29 25.43
CA HIS A 302 47.23 -33.20 24.63
C HIS A 302 46.64 -34.54 24.17
N SER A 303 47.04 -35.14 23.05
CA SER A 303 47.69 -34.80 21.77
C SER A 303 47.80 -36.14 21.00
N THR A 304 48.00 -36.07 19.69
CA THR A 304 48.52 -37.12 18.78
C THR A 304 47.72 -38.39 18.53
N GLY A 305 47.52 -38.65 17.23
CA GLY A 305 46.88 -39.82 16.62
C GLY A 305 46.40 -39.45 15.23
#